data_AF-A0A9Q4H7A0-F1
#
_entry.id   AF-A0A9Q4H7A0-F1
#
_cell.length_a   1.000
_cell.length_b   1.000
_cell.length_c   1.000
_cell.angle_alpha   90.00
_cell.angle_beta   90.00
_cell.angle_gamma   90.00
#
_symmetry.space_group_name_H-M   'P 1'
#
loop_
_entity.id
_entity.type
_entity.pdbx_description
1 polymer ?
#
loop_
_entity_poly.entity_id
_entity_poly.type
_entity_poly.pdbx_seq_one_letter_code
_entity_poly.pdbx_strand_id
1 'polypeptide(L)'
;MHLYVLDVVYWSLVDILESEALIRVCKPFFYVDDLIIDEVKSVFTEIVKSYKNEFFEDLFNIGYPDVISKKEDFIEVLFKYTKRFKSKNDSNRIIFLNILELLFSIFKKDDEAFCFLDNEPKHELINNFNSFYLFRIEDFKHSYHILDEERQVMDYLATYSPKLNNFKFITSNDCQLIQLSDVMIGFFRSLFLFLENIEREKISDIFDSFDNVQRATLKKFFQIYEESVNTDEKMVVFTLSIFDFYKFNTLRELCK
;
A
#
# COMPACT_ATOMS: atom_id res chain seq x y z
N MET A 1 19.71 -2.49 5.65
CA MET A 1 18.64 -3.30 5.03
C MET A 1 17.96 -2.43 3.99
N HIS A 2 17.76 -2.97 2.79
CA HIS A 2 16.99 -2.32 1.73
C HIS A 2 15.62 -2.98 1.71
N LEU A 3 14.54 -2.20 1.83
CA LEU A 3 13.17 -2.69 1.93
C LEU A 3 12.23 -1.85 1.05
N TYR A 4 11.32 -2.52 0.37
CA TYR A 4 10.15 -1.91 -0.27
C TYR A 4 8.91 -2.65 0.21
N VAL A 5 7.98 -1.95 0.86
CA VAL A 5 6.70 -2.52 1.30
C VAL A 5 5.59 -1.97 0.43
N LEU A 6 4.83 -2.87 -0.19
CA LEU A 6 3.68 -2.55 -1.03
C LEU A 6 2.42 -3.17 -0.42
N ASP A 7 1.45 -2.33 -0.05
CA ASP A 7 0.10 -2.79 0.22
C ASP A 7 -0.66 -2.87 -1.11
N VAL A 8 -0.88 -4.10 -1.57
CA VAL A 8 -1.56 -4.40 -2.85
C VAL A 8 -2.98 -3.84 -2.87
N VAL A 9 -3.70 -3.84 -1.75
CA VAL A 9 -5.06 -3.30 -1.70
C VAL A 9 -5.00 -1.79 -1.87
N TYR A 10 -4.17 -1.11 -1.06
CA TYR A 10 -3.97 0.33 -1.17
C TYR A 10 -3.56 0.73 -2.60
N TRP A 11 -2.55 0.07 -3.16
CA TRP A 11 -2.03 0.34 -4.49
C TRP A 11 -3.06 0.15 -5.59
N SER A 12 -3.85 -0.93 -5.55
CA SER A 12 -4.87 -1.22 -6.58
C SER A 12 -6.06 -0.25 -6.60
N LEU A 13 -6.17 0.60 -5.58
CA LEU A 13 -7.34 1.45 -5.34
C LEU A 13 -6.99 2.93 -5.26
N VAL A 14 -5.71 3.28 -5.08
CA VAL A 14 -5.31 4.68 -4.91
C VAL A 14 -5.71 5.51 -6.11
N ASP A 15 -5.62 4.93 -7.31
CA ASP A 15 -6.02 5.57 -8.58
C ASP A 15 -7.48 6.00 -8.59
N ILE A 16 -8.40 5.21 -7.99
CA ILE A 16 -9.83 5.57 -7.86
C ILE A 16 -9.99 6.95 -7.18
N LEU A 17 -9.11 7.26 -6.23
CA LEU A 17 -9.14 8.48 -5.46
C LEU A 17 -8.20 9.56 -6.01
N GLU A 18 -7.21 9.20 -6.84
CA GLU A 18 -6.26 10.14 -7.47
C GLU A 18 -6.90 10.91 -8.62
N SER A 19 -7.82 11.79 -8.24
CA SER A 19 -8.51 12.69 -9.16
C SER A 19 -8.39 14.14 -8.71
N GLU A 20 -8.44 15.05 -9.67
CA GLU A 20 -8.56 16.49 -9.36
C GLU A 20 -9.83 16.78 -8.54
N ALA A 21 -10.88 15.96 -8.72
CA ALA A 21 -12.10 16.04 -7.93
C ALA A 21 -11.83 15.85 -6.43
N LEU A 22 -10.98 14.90 -6.04
CA LEU A 22 -10.60 14.71 -4.63
C LEU A 22 -9.93 15.96 -4.07
N ILE A 23 -8.99 16.56 -4.81
CA ILE A 23 -8.32 17.80 -4.41
C ILE A 23 -9.36 18.92 -4.21
N ARG A 24 -10.31 19.08 -5.14
CA ARG A 24 -11.37 20.10 -5.03
C ARG A 24 -12.26 19.88 -3.80
N VAL A 25 -12.63 18.63 -3.50
CA VAL A 25 -13.43 18.28 -2.31
C VAL A 25 -12.66 18.52 -1.02
N CYS A 26 -11.36 18.22 -1.01
CA CYS A 26 -10.52 18.34 0.18
C CYS A 26 -9.97 19.75 0.42
N LYS A 27 -9.89 20.60 -0.61
CA LYS A 27 -9.33 21.95 -0.52
C LYS A 27 -9.88 22.81 0.63
N PRO A 28 -11.19 22.76 0.97
CA PRO A 28 -11.72 23.48 2.14
C PRO A 28 -11.25 22.93 3.49
N PHE A 29 -10.50 21.84 3.55
CA PHE A 29 -10.01 21.24 4.79
C PHE A 29 -8.48 21.36 4.95
N PHE A 30 -7.75 21.80 3.91
CA PHE A 30 -6.29 21.92 3.95
C PHE A 30 -5.76 22.90 5.00
N TYR A 31 -6.56 23.87 5.43
CA TYR A 31 -6.15 24.76 6.53
C TYR A 31 -6.28 24.10 7.91
N VAL A 32 -7.01 22.99 8.01
CA VAL A 32 -7.20 22.19 9.22
C VAL A 32 -6.15 21.09 9.28
N ASP A 33 -6.00 20.37 8.17
CA ASP A 33 -5.11 19.23 8.06
C ASP A 33 -4.59 19.12 6.62
N ASP A 34 -3.27 19.22 6.44
CA ASP A 34 -2.61 19.05 5.15
C ASP A 34 -2.53 17.58 4.70
N LEU A 35 -2.77 16.63 5.61
CA LEU A 35 -2.84 15.19 5.36
C LEU A 35 -4.26 14.69 5.07
N ILE A 36 -5.26 15.56 4.98
CA ILE A 36 -6.67 15.17 4.79
C ILE A 36 -6.87 14.23 3.59
N ILE A 37 -6.12 14.40 2.50
CA ILE A 37 -6.19 13.52 1.33
C ILE A 37 -5.74 12.11 1.69
N ASP A 38 -4.63 11.99 2.41
CA ASP A 38 -4.08 10.70 2.82
C ASP A 38 -4.97 10.01 3.86
N GLU A 39 -5.64 10.78 4.73
CA GLU A 39 -6.64 10.25 5.65
C GLU A 39 -7.87 9.72 4.90
N VAL A 40 -8.36 10.44 3.89
CA VAL A 40 -9.46 9.99 3.04
C VAL A 40 -9.09 8.70 2.30
N LYS A 41 -7.89 8.65 1.70
CA LYS A 41 -7.35 7.44 1.06
C LYS A 41 -7.25 6.26 2.04
N SER A 42 -6.82 6.54 3.27
CA SER A 42 -6.68 5.51 4.30
C SER A 42 -8.01 5.00 4.82
N VAL A 43 -9.01 5.88 5.01
CA VAL A 43 -10.38 5.46 5.35
C VAL A 43 -10.98 4.62 4.23
N PHE A 44 -10.79 5.00 2.97
CA PHE A 44 -11.26 4.18 1.85
C PHE A 44 -10.60 2.80 1.82
N THR A 45 -9.29 2.75 2.04
CA THR A 45 -8.55 1.48 2.13
C THR A 45 -9.06 0.61 3.28
N GLU A 46 -9.35 1.20 4.44
CA GLU A 46 -9.94 0.49 5.58
C GLU A 46 -11.35 -0.04 5.28
N ILE A 47 -12.17 0.74 4.57
CA ILE A 47 -13.48 0.28 4.08
C ILE A 47 -13.31 -0.96 3.21
N VAL A 48 -12.41 -0.92 2.22
CA VAL A 48 -12.19 -2.06 1.32
C VAL A 48 -11.63 -3.25 2.07
N LYS A 49 -10.62 -3.09 2.94
CA LYS A 49 -10.08 -4.19 3.76
C LYS A 49 -11.16 -4.84 4.63
N SER A 50 -12.08 -4.05 5.19
CA SER A 50 -13.18 -4.56 6.04
C SER A 50 -14.19 -5.42 5.29
N TYR A 51 -14.27 -5.29 3.96
CA TYR A 51 -15.20 -6.00 3.09
C TYR A 51 -14.48 -6.63 1.90
N LYS A 52 -13.21 -7.02 2.08
CA LYS A 52 -12.27 -7.31 0.98
C LYS A 52 -12.85 -8.27 -0.06
N ASN A 53 -13.37 -9.40 0.40
CA ASN A 53 -13.89 -10.43 -0.51
C ASN A 53 -15.12 -9.92 -1.28
N GLU A 54 -16.11 -9.36 -0.59
CA GLU A 54 -17.35 -8.91 -1.24
C GLU A 54 -17.10 -7.69 -2.15
N PHE A 55 -16.22 -6.77 -1.74
CA PHE A 55 -15.86 -5.58 -2.50
C PHE A 55 -15.19 -5.95 -3.82
N PHE A 56 -14.17 -6.81 -3.78
CA PHE A 56 -13.48 -7.23 -4.99
C PHE A 56 -14.33 -8.16 -5.87
N GLU A 57 -15.23 -8.95 -5.30
CA GLU A 57 -16.22 -9.71 -6.07
C GLU A 57 -17.16 -8.78 -6.86
N ASP A 58 -17.69 -7.74 -6.21
CA ASP A 58 -18.53 -6.74 -6.88
C ASP A 58 -17.76 -6.00 -7.99
N LEU A 59 -16.51 -5.58 -7.73
CA LEU A 59 -15.65 -4.95 -8.73
C LEU A 59 -15.34 -5.87 -9.92
N PHE A 60 -15.09 -7.16 -9.64
CA PHE A 60 -14.86 -8.16 -10.68
C PHE A 60 -16.10 -8.32 -11.57
N ASN A 61 -17.31 -8.39 -10.99
CA ASN A 61 -18.56 -8.54 -11.74
C ASN A 61 -18.87 -7.37 -12.68
N ILE A 62 -18.36 -6.18 -12.37
CA ILE A 62 -18.49 -4.99 -13.23
C ILE A 62 -17.32 -4.82 -14.22
N GLY A 63 -16.31 -5.67 -14.17
CA GLY A 63 -15.19 -5.63 -15.12
C GLY A 63 -14.10 -4.62 -14.79
N TYR A 64 -14.02 -4.17 -13.53
CA TYR A 64 -12.96 -3.25 -13.07
C TYR A 64 -11.57 -3.78 -13.43
N PRO A 65 -10.61 -2.91 -13.82
CA PRO A 65 -10.64 -1.44 -13.84
C PRO A 65 -11.48 -0.76 -14.94
N ASP A 66 -11.69 -1.37 -16.10
CA ASP A 66 -12.46 -0.76 -17.21
C ASP A 66 -13.98 -0.72 -16.91
N VAL A 67 -14.38 0.32 -16.19
CA VAL A 67 -15.75 0.53 -15.71
C VAL A 67 -16.49 1.65 -16.43
N ILE A 68 -15.95 2.22 -17.51
CA ILE A 68 -16.59 3.37 -18.18
C ILE A 68 -18.00 3.02 -18.67
N SER A 69 -18.16 1.83 -19.25
CA SER A 69 -19.47 1.32 -19.68
C SER A 69 -20.44 0.99 -18.53
N LYS A 70 -19.94 0.90 -17.30
CA LYS A 70 -20.68 0.55 -16.08
C LYS A 70 -20.42 1.55 -14.95
N LYS A 71 -20.23 2.82 -15.30
CA LYS A 71 -19.87 3.90 -14.37
C LYS A 71 -20.85 4.00 -13.19
N GLU A 72 -22.15 3.90 -13.48
CA GLU A 72 -23.18 3.96 -12.44
C GLU A 72 -23.06 2.79 -11.46
N ASP A 73 -22.92 1.56 -11.95
CA ASP A 73 -22.73 0.36 -11.13
C ASP A 73 -21.47 0.49 -10.26
N PHE A 74 -20.36 0.97 -10.85
CA PHE A 74 -19.11 1.20 -10.11
C PHE A 74 -19.30 2.17 -8.94
N ILE A 75 -19.93 3.32 -9.20
CA ILE A 75 -20.20 4.33 -8.16
C ILE A 75 -21.15 3.77 -7.09
N GLU A 76 -22.13 2.96 -7.47
CA GLU A 76 -23.02 2.29 -6.53
C GLU A 76 -22.28 1.32 -5.61
N VAL A 77 -21.30 0.57 -6.12
CA VAL A 77 -20.40 -0.26 -5.31
C VAL A 77 -19.65 0.61 -4.28
N LEU A 78 -19.06 1.73 -4.69
CA LEU A 78 -18.35 2.63 -3.77
C LEU A 78 -19.27 3.18 -2.65
N PHE A 79 -20.49 3.59 -2.99
CA PHE A 79 -21.48 4.03 -2.01
C PHE A 79 -21.95 2.91 -1.09
N LYS A 80 -22.19 1.71 -1.62
CA LYS A 80 -22.66 0.54 -0.86
C LYS A 80 -21.73 0.27 0.31
N TYR A 81 -20.43 0.18 0.06
CA TYR A 81 -19.45 -0.14 1.10
C TYR A 81 -19.17 1.03 2.04
N THR A 82 -19.17 2.26 1.54
CA THR A 82 -19.02 3.46 2.38
C THR A 82 -20.18 3.58 3.38
N LYS A 83 -21.42 3.38 2.94
CA LYS A 83 -22.61 3.39 3.81
C LYS A 83 -22.61 2.23 4.80
N ARG A 84 -22.26 1.02 4.36
CA ARG A 84 -22.16 -0.17 5.22
C ARG A 84 -21.08 -0.01 6.30
N PHE A 85 -19.99 0.70 6.00
CA PHE A 85 -18.96 1.03 6.97
C PHE A 85 -19.41 2.11 7.94
N LYS A 86 -20.05 3.17 7.43
CA LYS A 86 -20.59 4.30 8.22
C LYS A 86 -21.65 3.84 9.24
N SER A 87 -22.52 2.89 8.91
CA SER A 87 -23.54 2.38 9.83
C SER A 87 -23.01 1.56 11.00
N LYS A 88 -21.73 1.14 10.96
CA LYS A 88 -21.08 0.36 12.02
C LYS A 88 -20.10 1.17 12.88
N ASN A 89 -19.81 2.42 12.53
CA ASN A 89 -18.76 3.22 13.16
C ASN A 89 -19.32 4.54 13.69
N ASP A 90 -19.13 4.83 14.97
CA ASP A 90 -19.98 5.80 15.68
C ASP A 90 -19.54 7.27 15.63
N SER A 91 -18.31 7.65 15.30
CA SER A 91 -17.99 9.09 15.30
C SER A 91 -16.70 9.53 14.60
N ASN A 92 -15.59 8.84 14.84
CA ASN A 92 -14.26 9.44 14.60
C ASN A 92 -13.87 9.56 13.12
N ARG A 93 -14.66 8.98 12.21
CA ARG A 93 -14.36 8.94 10.78
C ARG A 93 -15.43 9.63 9.93
N ILE A 94 -16.41 10.27 10.57
CA ILE A 94 -17.60 10.78 9.89
C ILE A 94 -17.26 11.83 8.83
N ILE A 95 -16.25 12.67 9.08
CA ILE A 95 -15.78 13.71 8.15
C ILE A 95 -15.24 13.06 6.87
N PHE A 96 -14.33 12.09 7.00
CA PHE A 96 -13.74 11.38 5.85
C PHE A 96 -14.79 10.59 5.06
N LEU A 97 -15.73 9.95 5.76
CA LEU A 97 -16.84 9.24 5.11
C LEU A 97 -17.74 10.19 4.33
N ASN A 98 -18.01 11.39 4.86
CA ASN A 98 -18.78 12.41 4.14
C ASN A 98 -18.00 12.97 2.94
N ILE A 99 -16.67 13.11 3.05
CA ILE A 99 -15.81 13.49 1.92
C ILE A 99 -15.89 12.45 0.80
N LEU A 100 -15.80 11.15 1.13
CA LEU A 100 -15.95 10.07 0.16
C LEU A 100 -17.34 10.08 -0.51
N GLU A 101 -18.42 10.22 0.27
CA GLU A 101 -19.78 10.34 -0.27
C GLU A 101 -19.94 11.54 -1.21
N LEU A 102 -19.33 12.69 -0.88
CA LEU A 102 -19.33 13.87 -1.74
C LEU A 102 -18.52 13.65 -3.02
N LEU A 103 -17.33 13.04 -2.91
CA LEU A 103 -16.50 12.67 -4.06
C LEU A 103 -17.26 11.77 -5.03
N PHE A 104 -17.87 10.70 -4.53
CA PHE A 104 -18.63 9.76 -5.36
C PHE A 104 -19.88 10.41 -5.98
N SER A 105 -20.46 11.42 -5.31
CA SER A 105 -21.54 12.23 -5.88
C SER A 105 -21.08 13.12 -7.04
N ILE A 106 -19.83 13.59 -7.01
CA ILE A 106 -19.20 14.34 -8.11
C ILE A 106 -18.88 13.39 -9.25
N PHE A 107 -18.28 12.23 -8.97
CA PHE A 107 -18.04 11.17 -9.95
C PHE A 107 -19.30 10.83 -10.75
N LYS A 108 -20.48 10.79 -10.11
CA LYS A 108 -21.74 10.53 -10.82
C LYS A 108 -22.08 11.58 -11.88
N LYS A 109 -21.60 12.82 -11.73
CA LYS A 109 -21.92 13.95 -12.60
C LYS A 109 -20.80 14.31 -13.58
N ASP A 110 -19.59 13.84 -13.32
CA ASP A 110 -18.37 14.19 -14.05
C ASP A 110 -17.86 12.95 -14.80
N ASP A 111 -17.98 12.95 -16.12
CA ASP A 111 -17.50 11.84 -16.97
C ASP A 111 -15.98 11.82 -17.09
N GLU A 112 -15.31 12.97 -16.91
CA GLU A 112 -13.85 13.07 -16.97
C GLU A 112 -13.18 12.52 -15.70
N ALA A 113 -13.94 12.39 -14.61
CA ALA A 113 -13.44 11.81 -13.36
C ALA A 113 -13.01 10.33 -13.46
N PHE A 114 -13.29 9.67 -14.59
CA PHE A 114 -12.97 8.26 -14.86
C PHE A 114 -11.98 8.05 -16.01
N CYS A 115 -11.36 9.11 -16.53
CA CYS A 115 -10.51 9.03 -17.71
C CYS A 115 -9.28 8.10 -17.52
N PHE A 116 -8.82 7.89 -16.29
CA PHE A 116 -7.74 6.98 -15.95
C PHE A 116 -8.16 5.50 -15.88
N LEU A 117 -9.46 5.21 -15.96
CA LEU A 117 -10.01 3.85 -16.03
C LEU A 117 -10.43 3.48 -17.46
N ASP A 118 -10.14 4.32 -18.46
CA ASP A 118 -10.47 4.06 -19.86
C ASP A 118 -9.49 3.08 -20.49
N ASN A 119 -10.01 2.07 -21.19
CA ASN A 119 -9.22 1.07 -21.93
C ASN A 119 -8.22 0.26 -21.08
N GLU A 120 -8.41 0.21 -19.77
CA GLU A 120 -7.60 -0.65 -18.89
C GLU A 120 -7.96 -2.14 -19.08
N PRO A 121 -7.00 -3.07 -18.92
CA PRO A 121 -7.29 -4.49 -19.06
C PRO A 121 -8.29 -4.98 -18.00
N LYS A 122 -9.43 -5.51 -18.44
CA LYS A 122 -10.48 -6.01 -17.54
C LYS A 122 -9.96 -7.07 -16.57
N HIS A 123 -10.35 -6.95 -15.32
CA HIS A 123 -9.98 -7.85 -14.22
C HIS A 123 -8.48 -7.88 -13.90
N GLU A 124 -7.69 -6.92 -14.38
CA GLU A 124 -6.28 -6.78 -14.07
C GLU A 124 -6.07 -5.58 -13.13
N LEU A 125 -5.84 -5.86 -11.84
CA LEU A 125 -5.58 -4.81 -10.86
C LEU A 125 -4.11 -4.35 -10.89
N ILE A 126 -3.20 -5.29 -11.06
CA ILE A 126 -1.76 -5.07 -11.14
C ILE A 126 -1.20 -6.09 -12.14
N ASN A 127 -0.62 -5.61 -13.22
CA ASN A 127 -0.04 -6.46 -14.26
C ASN A 127 1.12 -7.32 -13.72
N ASN A 128 2.11 -6.66 -13.10
CA ASN A 128 3.28 -7.27 -12.51
C ASN A 128 3.98 -6.29 -11.56
N PHE A 129 4.96 -6.80 -10.80
CA PHE A 129 5.77 -6.01 -9.87
C PHE A 129 7.19 -5.73 -10.38
N ASN A 130 7.47 -6.01 -11.66
CA ASN A 130 8.84 -5.98 -12.17
C ASN A 130 9.43 -4.57 -12.20
N SER A 131 8.59 -3.56 -12.41
CA SER A 131 9.00 -2.14 -12.41
C SER A 131 9.59 -1.71 -11.07
N PHE A 132 9.16 -2.30 -9.95
CA PHE A 132 9.75 -2.03 -8.64
C PHE A 132 11.21 -2.48 -8.57
N TYR A 133 11.59 -3.59 -9.21
CA TYR A 133 12.99 -4.02 -9.25
C TYR A 133 13.85 -3.04 -10.06
N LEU A 134 13.37 -2.64 -11.23
CA LEU A 134 14.06 -1.67 -12.09
C LEU A 134 14.26 -0.35 -11.37
N PHE A 135 13.21 0.20 -10.77
CA PHE A 135 13.24 1.44 -10.00
C PHE A 135 14.33 1.40 -8.92
N ARG A 136 14.43 0.29 -8.17
CA ARG A 136 15.45 0.15 -7.12
C ARG A 136 16.87 0.00 -7.67
N ILE A 137 17.07 -0.66 -8.81
CA ILE A 137 18.39 -0.76 -9.44
C ILE A 137 18.89 0.61 -9.91
N GLU A 138 17.98 1.42 -10.48
CA GLU A 138 18.26 2.76 -10.99
C GLU A 138 18.51 3.78 -9.87
N ASP A 139 17.70 3.77 -8.82
CA ASP A 139 17.85 4.65 -7.66
C ASP A 139 19.22 4.48 -6.97
N PHE A 140 19.72 3.25 -6.95
CA PHE A 140 21.00 2.89 -6.36
C PHE A 140 22.03 2.53 -7.44
N LYS A 141 22.18 3.38 -8.47
CA LYS A 141 23.12 3.19 -9.60
C LYS A 141 24.59 2.97 -9.22
N HIS A 142 24.98 3.38 -8.01
CA HIS A 142 26.35 3.20 -7.49
C HIS A 142 26.49 1.96 -6.60
N SER A 143 25.39 1.28 -6.28
CA SER A 143 25.39 0.01 -5.56
C SER A 143 25.36 -1.16 -6.52
N TYR A 144 25.90 -2.30 -6.09
CA TYR A 144 25.83 -3.54 -6.84
C TYR A 144 24.78 -4.48 -6.22
N HIS A 145 23.77 -4.84 -7.01
CA HIS A 145 22.60 -5.60 -6.56
C HIS A 145 22.77 -7.09 -6.84
N ILE A 146 22.46 -7.92 -5.86
CA ILE A 146 22.38 -9.38 -5.99
C ILE A 146 20.92 -9.77 -5.83
N LEU A 147 20.34 -10.32 -6.89
CA LEU A 147 18.93 -10.71 -6.95
C LEU A 147 18.81 -12.23 -6.99
N ASP A 148 17.72 -12.76 -6.42
CA ASP A 148 17.38 -14.17 -6.59
C ASP A 148 16.83 -14.43 -7.99
N GLU A 149 16.95 -15.68 -8.47
CA GLU A 149 16.51 -16.08 -9.79
C GLU A 149 14.98 -16.14 -9.89
N GLU A 150 14.38 -15.03 -10.33
CA GLU A 150 12.96 -14.92 -10.63
C GLU A 150 12.74 -14.74 -12.14
N ARG A 151 12.30 -15.80 -12.83
CA ARG A 151 12.22 -15.82 -14.30
C ARG A 151 11.49 -14.61 -14.90
N GLN A 152 10.37 -14.20 -14.32
CA GLN A 152 9.60 -13.05 -14.81
C GLN A 152 10.38 -11.72 -14.69
N VAL A 153 11.11 -11.54 -13.59
CA VAL A 153 11.96 -10.35 -13.35
C VAL A 153 13.19 -10.39 -14.24
N MET A 154 13.81 -11.56 -14.43
CA MET A 154 14.94 -11.76 -15.33
C MET A 154 14.58 -11.40 -16.78
N ASP A 155 13.46 -11.96 -17.29
CA ASP A 155 12.98 -11.71 -18.64
C ASP A 155 12.65 -10.22 -18.83
N TYR A 156 12.07 -9.57 -17.82
CA TYR A 156 11.79 -8.13 -17.85
C TYR A 156 13.08 -7.29 -17.86
N LEU A 157 14.00 -7.50 -16.93
CA LEU A 157 15.24 -6.72 -16.82
C LEU A 157 16.20 -6.95 -17.99
N ALA A 158 16.12 -8.11 -18.66
CA ALA A 158 16.87 -8.37 -19.89
C ALA A 158 16.56 -7.35 -21.00
N THR A 159 15.34 -6.80 -21.04
CA THR A 159 14.96 -5.75 -22.00
C THR A 159 15.65 -4.39 -21.74
N TYR A 160 16.15 -4.16 -20.51
CA TYR A 160 16.84 -2.95 -20.07
C TYR A 160 18.36 -3.13 -19.91
N SER A 161 18.83 -4.39 -19.90
CA SER A 161 20.21 -4.79 -19.59
C SER A 161 21.33 -4.06 -20.37
N PRO A 162 21.17 -3.59 -21.63
CA PRO A 162 22.23 -2.83 -22.28
C PRO A 162 22.60 -1.52 -21.55
N LYS A 163 21.73 -1.02 -20.67
CA LYS A 163 21.89 0.23 -19.93
C LYS A 163 22.23 0.04 -18.44
N LEU A 164 22.11 -1.17 -17.91
CA LEU A 164 22.25 -1.48 -16.48
C LEU A 164 23.32 -2.56 -16.29
N ASN A 165 24.41 -2.22 -15.60
CA ASN A 165 25.54 -3.11 -15.34
C ASN A 165 25.80 -3.34 -13.84
N ASN A 166 24.91 -2.86 -12.98
CA ASN A 166 25.07 -2.85 -11.53
C ASN A 166 24.24 -3.91 -10.79
N PHE A 167 23.86 -5.00 -11.47
CA PHE A 167 23.17 -6.12 -10.82
C PHE A 167 23.55 -7.48 -11.43
N LYS A 168 23.25 -8.55 -10.70
CA LYS A 168 23.26 -9.93 -11.22
C LYS A 168 22.22 -10.79 -10.51
N PHE A 169 21.83 -11.87 -11.19
CA PHE A 169 21.02 -12.93 -10.61
C PHE A 169 21.90 -14.07 -10.08
N ILE A 170 21.53 -14.64 -8.94
CA ILE A 170 22.18 -15.79 -8.31
C ILE A 170 21.12 -16.74 -7.77
N THR A 171 21.33 -18.05 -7.93
CA THR A 171 20.49 -19.08 -7.32
C THR A 171 20.59 -19.03 -5.78
N SER A 172 19.45 -18.94 -5.09
CA SER A 172 19.35 -18.80 -3.62
C SER A 172 20.20 -19.79 -2.79
N ASN A 173 20.35 -21.04 -3.23
CA ASN A 173 21.14 -22.06 -2.52
C ASN A 173 22.62 -21.67 -2.34
N ASP A 174 23.16 -20.86 -3.24
CA ASP A 174 24.58 -20.50 -3.27
C ASP A 174 24.86 -19.13 -2.63
N CYS A 175 23.84 -18.43 -2.12
CA CYS A 175 23.99 -17.11 -1.53
C CYS A 175 23.31 -16.98 -0.16
N GLN A 176 24.11 -16.95 0.91
CA GLN A 176 23.63 -16.74 2.27
C GLN A 176 22.87 -15.41 2.46
N LEU A 177 23.21 -14.37 1.68
CA LEU A 177 22.52 -13.09 1.75
C LEU A 177 21.11 -13.14 1.15
N ILE A 178 20.91 -13.95 0.10
CA ILE A 178 19.56 -14.20 -0.46
C ILE A 178 18.73 -14.97 0.57
N GLN A 179 19.28 -16.03 1.16
CA GLN A 179 18.59 -16.80 2.20
C GLN A 179 18.21 -15.95 3.42
N LEU A 180 19.11 -15.03 3.83
CA LEU A 180 18.80 -14.06 4.88
C LEU A 180 17.66 -13.12 4.45
N SER A 181 17.66 -12.66 3.19
CA SER A 181 16.56 -11.86 2.63
C SER A 181 15.22 -12.59 2.74
N ASP A 182 15.17 -13.88 2.40
CA ASP A 182 13.94 -14.69 2.48
C ASP A 182 13.38 -14.76 3.91
N VAL A 183 14.26 -14.98 4.90
CA VAL A 183 13.90 -14.97 6.32
C VAL A 183 13.35 -13.60 6.73
N MET A 184 14.01 -12.52 6.30
CA MET A 184 13.57 -11.16 6.59
C MET A 184 12.20 -10.88 5.96
N ILE A 185 11.96 -11.24 4.70
CA ILE A 185 10.65 -11.09 4.04
C ILE A 185 9.57 -11.90 4.77
N GLY A 186 9.89 -13.11 5.24
CA GLY A 186 8.98 -13.91 6.07
C GLY A 186 8.61 -13.24 7.39
N PHE A 187 9.59 -12.60 8.04
CA PHE A 187 9.38 -11.78 9.24
C PHE A 187 8.49 -10.56 8.93
N PHE A 188 8.79 -9.80 7.88
CA PHE A 188 8.00 -8.63 7.45
C PHE A 188 6.56 -8.99 7.16
N ARG A 189 6.32 -10.06 6.41
CA ARG A 189 4.97 -10.54 6.15
C ARG A 189 4.21 -10.82 7.45
N SER A 190 4.85 -11.48 8.41
CA SER A 190 4.24 -11.78 9.71
C SER A 190 3.96 -10.51 10.51
N LEU A 191 4.87 -9.54 10.49
CA LEU A 191 4.70 -8.25 11.14
C LEU A 191 3.52 -7.46 10.56
N PHE A 192 3.43 -7.35 9.24
CA PHE A 192 2.33 -6.60 8.59
C PHE A 192 0.99 -7.30 8.72
N LEU A 193 0.93 -8.64 8.64
CA LEU A 193 -0.30 -9.39 8.94
C LEU A 193 -0.75 -9.16 10.38
N PHE A 194 0.19 -9.09 11.33
CA PHE A 194 -0.12 -8.74 12.71
C PHE A 194 -0.70 -7.32 12.83
N LEU A 195 -0.05 -6.32 12.22
CA LEU A 195 -0.52 -4.92 12.25
C LEU A 195 -1.88 -4.72 11.55
N GLU A 196 -2.14 -5.45 10.47
CA GLU A 196 -3.42 -5.39 9.75
C GLU A 196 -4.61 -5.75 10.65
N ASN A 197 -4.43 -6.73 11.54
CA ASN A 197 -5.48 -7.25 12.42
C ASN A 197 -5.68 -6.44 13.71
N ILE A 198 -4.97 -5.32 13.87
CA ILE A 198 -5.00 -4.51 15.09
C ILE A 198 -5.59 -3.14 14.80
N GLU A 199 -6.55 -2.73 15.62
CA GLU A 199 -7.03 -1.33 15.63
C GLU A 199 -5.89 -0.39 16.06
N ARG A 200 -5.78 0.77 15.40
CA ARG A 200 -4.66 1.72 15.60
C ARG A 200 -4.48 2.10 17.07
N GLU A 201 -5.60 2.24 17.78
CA GLU A 201 -5.68 2.69 19.16
C GLU A 201 -5.22 1.60 20.16
N LYS A 202 -5.16 0.32 19.75
CA LYS A 202 -4.85 -0.83 20.62
C LYS A 202 -3.39 -1.30 20.55
N ILE A 203 -2.55 -0.65 19.75
CA ILE A 203 -1.16 -1.11 19.54
C ILE A 203 -0.36 -1.10 20.83
N SER A 204 -0.49 -0.04 21.64
CA SER A 204 0.22 0.06 22.92
C SER A 204 -0.21 -1.06 23.87
N ASP A 205 -1.51 -1.29 24.01
CA ASP A 205 -2.07 -2.33 24.88
C ASP A 205 -1.58 -3.73 24.46
N ILE A 206 -1.53 -3.99 23.15
CA ILE A 206 -1.06 -5.28 22.63
C ILE A 206 0.45 -5.41 22.81
N PHE A 207 1.22 -4.35 22.58
CA PHE A 207 2.65 -4.35 22.85
C PHE A 207 2.94 -4.67 24.32
N ASP A 208 2.11 -4.19 25.25
CA ASP A 208 2.22 -4.49 26.68
C ASP A 208 2.05 -5.98 27.01
N SER A 209 1.30 -6.70 26.18
CA SER A 209 1.12 -8.15 26.30
C SER A 209 2.29 -8.99 25.76
N PHE A 210 3.25 -8.38 25.05
CA PHE A 210 4.35 -9.14 24.44
C PHE A 210 5.31 -9.73 25.47
N ASP A 211 5.77 -10.94 25.18
CA ASP A 211 6.82 -11.59 25.96
C ASP A 211 8.20 -10.96 25.71
N ASN A 212 9.17 -11.35 26.54
CA ASN A 212 10.54 -10.83 26.47
C ASN A 212 11.23 -11.12 25.13
N VAL A 213 10.91 -12.26 24.49
CA VAL A 213 11.52 -12.66 23.22
C VAL A 213 10.97 -11.82 22.08
N GLN A 214 9.65 -11.61 22.04
CA GLN A 214 8.98 -10.76 21.05
C GLN A 214 9.49 -9.32 21.13
N ARG A 215 9.57 -8.75 22.34
CA ARG A 215 10.10 -7.40 22.55
C ARG A 215 11.56 -7.26 22.16
N ALA A 216 12.41 -8.21 22.58
CA ALA A 216 13.83 -8.20 22.20
C ALA A 216 14.02 -8.35 20.69
N THR A 217 13.20 -9.17 20.03
CA THR A 217 13.23 -9.36 18.57
C THR A 217 12.84 -8.08 17.84
N LEU A 218 11.72 -7.46 18.22
CA LEU A 218 11.26 -6.21 17.61
C LEU A 218 12.24 -5.07 17.85
N LYS A 219 12.81 -4.96 19.06
CA LYS A 219 13.85 -3.96 19.35
C LYS A 219 15.06 -4.10 18.43
N LYS A 220 15.59 -5.31 18.26
CA LYS A 220 16.70 -5.56 17.33
C LYS A 220 16.33 -5.26 15.89
N PHE A 221 15.12 -5.65 15.48
CA PHE A 221 14.61 -5.35 14.14
C PHE A 221 14.56 -3.84 13.90
N PHE A 222 13.97 -3.07 14.81
CA PHE A 222 13.89 -1.63 14.65
C PHE A 222 15.26 -0.96 14.71
N GLN A 223 16.23 -1.47 15.49
CA GLN A 223 17.61 -0.99 15.41
C GLN A 223 18.20 -1.12 13.99
N ILE A 224 18.04 -2.27 13.34
CA ILE A 224 18.49 -2.49 11.95
C ILE A 224 17.74 -1.57 10.98
N TYR A 225 16.44 -1.38 11.19
CA TYR A 225 15.63 -0.45 10.41
C TYR A 225 16.16 0.99 10.54
N GLU A 226 16.43 1.47 11.75
CA GLU A 226 16.96 2.83 11.99
C GLU A 226 18.32 3.02 11.32
N GLU A 227 19.23 2.05 11.44
CA GLU A 227 20.53 2.10 10.76
C GLU A 227 20.37 2.24 9.24
N SER A 228 19.35 1.58 8.68
CA SER A 228 19.06 1.64 7.25
C SER A 228 18.55 3.01 6.83
N VAL A 229 17.55 3.55 7.52
CA VAL A 229 16.96 4.86 7.24
C VAL A 229 17.98 5.99 7.48
N ASN A 230 18.82 5.88 8.53
CA ASN A 230 19.88 6.84 8.81
C ASN A 230 21.00 6.82 7.76
N THR A 231 21.18 5.70 7.05
CA THR A 231 22.15 5.61 5.95
C THR A 231 21.64 6.37 4.72
N ASP A 232 20.39 6.12 4.33
CA ASP A 232 19.69 6.81 3.25
C ASP A 232 18.18 6.52 3.40
N GLU A 233 17.34 7.55 3.36
CA GLU A 233 15.88 7.41 3.49
C GLU A 233 15.29 6.48 2.41
N LYS A 234 15.92 6.42 1.24
CA LYS A 234 15.49 5.54 0.14
C LYS A 234 15.71 4.07 0.46
N MET A 235 16.52 3.73 1.47
CA MET A 235 16.75 2.33 1.85
C MET A 235 15.44 1.64 2.24
N VAL A 236 14.49 2.36 2.83
CA VAL A 236 13.20 1.80 3.21
C VAL A 236 12.05 2.63 2.65
N VAL A 237 11.26 2.03 1.76
CA VAL A 237 10.13 2.68 1.10
C VAL A 237 8.84 1.98 1.47
N PHE A 238 7.81 2.76 1.80
CA PHE A 238 6.47 2.29 2.12
C PHE A 238 5.47 2.86 1.12
N THR A 239 4.71 1.96 0.49
CA THR A 239 3.58 2.29 -0.38
C THR A 239 2.34 1.64 0.22
N LEU A 240 1.77 2.29 1.22
CA LEU A 240 0.65 1.82 2.02
C LEU A 240 -0.12 3.00 2.61
N SER A 241 -1.28 2.73 3.21
CA SER A 241 -2.10 3.77 3.84
C SER A 241 -1.36 4.45 5.00
N ILE A 242 -1.59 5.75 5.23
CA ILE A 242 -0.99 6.42 6.40
C ILE A 242 -1.47 5.82 7.73
N PHE A 243 -2.61 5.14 7.74
CA PHE A 243 -3.08 4.39 8.90
C PHE A 243 -2.20 3.18 9.19
N ASP A 244 -1.83 2.39 8.19
CA ASP A 244 -0.92 1.25 8.36
C ASP A 244 0.51 1.73 8.67
N PHE A 245 0.93 2.86 8.08
CA PHE A 245 2.22 3.48 8.41
C PHE A 245 2.26 3.97 9.86
N TYR A 246 1.17 4.58 10.33
CA TYR A 246 1.01 4.99 11.71
C TYR A 246 1.17 3.78 12.64
N LYS A 247 0.50 2.66 12.34
CA LYS A 247 0.62 1.45 13.16
C LYS A 247 2.06 0.96 13.28
N PHE A 248 2.76 0.90 12.15
CA PHE A 248 4.18 0.51 12.10
C PHE A 248 5.04 1.46 12.93
N ASN A 249 4.84 2.78 12.80
CA ASN A 249 5.61 3.77 13.55
C ASN A 249 5.29 3.78 15.04
N THR A 250 4.04 3.59 15.45
CA THR A 250 3.71 3.45 16.88
C THR A 250 4.46 2.26 17.49
N LEU A 251 4.46 1.10 16.81
CA LEU A 251 5.21 -0.06 17.28
C LEU A 251 6.73 0.18 17.30
N ARG A 252 7.26 0.90 16.29
CA ARG A 252 8.66 1.34 16.22
C ARG A 252 9.04 2.19 17.43
N GLU A 253 8.25 3.21 17.75
CA GLU A 253 8.53 4.11 18.88
C GLU A 253 8.48 3.37 20.22
N LEU A 254 7.55 2.43 20.40
CA LEU A 254 7.46 1.58 21.59
C LEU A 254 8.68 0.66 21.79
N CYS A 255 9.43 0.38 20.73
CA CYS A 255 10.61 -0.49 20.76
C CYS A 255 11.93 0.24 21.02
N LYS A 256 11.94 1.58 21.06
CA LYS A 256 13.13 2.38 21.39
C LYS A 256 13.51 2.18 22.87
#